data_AF-A0A3M0SXV7-F1
#
_entry.id   AF-A0A3M0SXV7-F1
#
_cell.length_a   1.000
_cell.length_b   1.000
_cell.length_c   1.000
_cell.angle_alpha   90.00
_cell.angle_beta   90.00
_cell.angle_gamma   90.00
#
_symmetry.space_group_name_H-M   'P 1'
#
loop_
_entity.id
_entity.type
_entity.pdbx_description
1 polymer ?
#
loop_
_entity_poly.entity_id
_entity_poly.type
_entity_poly.pdbx_seq_one_letter_code
_entity_poly.pdbx_strand_id
1 'polypeptide(L)'
;MNKNLRHAIRTVKELQRKELLYMSDDIRLKVEPNYQLLASIIEDVDLSMDKEYYDKIKNNSEDLIYELVMSSFKDDDFISEADIELMEYIIKEYIDVKAPFLFEDTYMFNVKMDKLQSLYEKALKQIKEGKFKNYLF
;
A
#
# COMPACT_ATOMS: atom_id res chain seq x y z
N MET A 1 -33.32 9.94 2.22
CA MET A 1 -31.93 9.45 2.20
C MET A 1 -30.97 10.55 2.65
N ASN A 2 -30.23 10.31 3.74
CA ASN A 2 -29.27 11.26 4.34
C ASN A 2 -28.29 11.78 3.28
N LYS A 3 -27.95 13.08 3.28
CA LYS A 3 -27.02 13.68 2.33
C LYS A 3 -25.63 13.01 2.39
N ASN A 4 -25.18 12.66 3.60
CA ASN A 4 -23.89 12.01 3.81
C ASN A 4 -23.87 10.60 3.22
N LEU A 5 -24.96 9.84 3.38
CA LEU A 5 -25.10 8.51 2.79
C LEU A 5 -25.09 8.56 1.25
N ARG A 6 -25.77 9.56 0.66
CA ARG A 6 -25.75 9.79 -0.80
C ARG A 6 -24.35 10.10 -1.31
N HIS A 7 -23.62 10.94 -0.58
CA HIS A 7 -22.26 11.29 -0.94
C HIS A 7 -21.34 10.08 -0.86
N ALA A 8 -21.38 9.32 0.24
CA ALA A 8 -20.58 8.11 0.41
C ALA A 8 -20.83 7.06 -0.70
N ILE A 9 -22.09 6.77 -1.03
CA ILE A 9 -22.43 5.84 -2.12
C ILE A 9 -21.87 6.33 -3.46
N ARG A 10 -21.94 7.65 -3.72
CA ARG A 10 -21.38 8.23 -4.94
C ARG A 10 -19.87 8.06 -4.99
N THR A 11 -19.16 8.39 -3.92
CA THR A 11 -17.71 8.23 -3.82
C THR A 11 -17.29 6.77 -4.04
N VAL A 12 -17.96 5.82 -3.39
CA VAL A 12 -17.67 4.39 -3.57
C VAL A 12 -17.90 3.94 -5.01
N LYS A 13 -18.98 4.40 -5.67
CA LYS A 13 -19.21 4.10 -7.09
C LYS A 13 -18.15 4.70 -8.01
N GLU A 14 -17.66 5.90 -7.70
CA GLU A 14 -16.55 6.53 -8.42
C GLU A 14 -15.26 5.72 -8.26
N LEU A 15 -14.96 5.26 -7.04
CA LEU A 15 -13.81 4.39 -6.74
C LEU A 15 -13.95 3.00 -7.38
N GLN A 16 -15.16 2.47 -7.48
CA GLN A 16 -15.46 1.20 -8.16
C GLN A 16 -15.26 1.29 -9.67
N ARG A 17 -15.61 2.42 -10.29
CA ARG A 17 -15.30 2.66 -11.72
C ARG A 17 -13.80 2.76 -11.99
N LYS A 18 -13.03 3.20 -10.99
CA LYS A 18 -11.56 3.21 -11.01
C LYS A 18 -10.95 1.87 -10.61
N GLU A 19 -11.77 0.85 -10.34
CA GLU A 19 -11.33 -0.48 -9.88
C GLU A 19 -10.50 -0.45 -8.59
N LEU A 20 -10.69 0.57 -7.75
CA LEU A 20 -9.99 0.72 -6.47
C LEU A 20 -10.73 0.01 -5.33
N LEU A 21 -12.06 0.05 -5.38
CA LEU A 21 -12.94 -0.57 -4.40
C LEU A 21 -14.04 -1.37 -5.11
N TYR A 22 -14.45 -2.48 -4.52
CA TYR A 22 -15.63 -3.23 -4.93
C TYR A 22 -16.71 -3.00 -3.89
N MET A 23 -17.93 -2.70 -4.33
CA MET A 23 -19.10 -2.64 -3.46
C MET A 23 -20.06 -3.75 -3.86
N SER A 24 -20.47 -4.59 -2.91
CA SER A 24 -21.50 -5.59 -3.16
C SER A 24 -22.86 -4.92 -3.39
N ASP A 25 -23.64 -5.47 -4.32
CA ASP A 25 -25.03 -5.08 -4.57
C ASP A 25 -26.00 -5.66 -3.52
N ASP A 26 -25.50 -6.23 -2.42
CA ASP A 26 -26.32 -6.80 -1.35
C ASP A 26 -26.79 -5.73 -0.35
N ILE A 27 -27.83 -6.07 0.43
CA ILE A 27 -28.42 -5.17 1.44
C ILE A 27 -27.39 -4.75 2.51
N ARG A 28 -26.30 -5.52 2.66
CA ARG A 28 -25.26 -5.30 3.66
C ARG A 28 -24.15 -4.35 3.19
N LEU A 29 -24.14 -3.93 1.92
CA LEU A 29 -23.21 -2.96 1.33
C LEU A 29 -21.76 -3.19 1.83
N LYS A 30 -21.17 -4.32 1.47
CA LYS A 30 -19.78 -4.62 1.79
C LYS A 30 -18.88 -3.93 0.77
N VAL A 31 -17.85 -3.26 1.28
CA VAL A 31 -16.80 -2.64 0.47
C VAL A 31 -15.52 -3.41 0.67
N GLU A 32 -14.84 -3.74 -0.42
CA GLU A 32 -13.55 -4.43 -0.42
C GLU A 32 -12.54 -3.65 -1.28
N PRO A 33 -11.30 -3.44 -0.82
CA PRO A 33 -10.27 -2.84 -1.65
C PRO A 33 -9.79 -3.82 -2.73
N ASN A 34 -9.20 -3.29 -3.79
CA ASN A 34 -8.50 -4.10 -4.77
C ASN A 34 -7.16 -4.57 -4.20
N TYR A 35 -7.08 -5.84 -3.83
CA TYR A 35 -5.86 -6.39 -3.23
C TYR A 35 -4.72 -6.59 -4.23
N GLN A 36 -5.02 -6.65 -5.54
CA GLN A 36 -3.97 -6.66 -6.58
C GLN A 36 -3.23 -5.34 -6.59
N LEU A 37 -3.97 -4.23 -6.62
CA LEU A 37 -3.39 -2.88 -6.59
C LEU A 37 -2.57 -2.66 -5.31
N LEU A 38 -3.09 -3.08 -4.15
CA LEU A 38 -2.35 -2.93 -2.90
C LEU A 38 -1.03 -3.70 -2.93
N ALA A 39 -1.01 -4.92 -3.47
CA ALA A 39 0.21 -5.70 -3.61
C ALA A 39 1.20 -5.01 -4.57
N SER A 40 0.73 -4.49 -5.71
CA SER A 40 1.59 -3.75 -6.64
C SER A 40 2.22 -2.51 -6.00
N ILE A 41 1.46 -1.73 -5.21
CA ILE A 41 2.02 -0.58 -4.49
C ILE A 41 3.12 -1.05 -3.53
N ILE A 42 2.91 -2.15 -2.80
CA ILE A 42 3.91 -2.67 -1.85
C ILE A 42 5.19 -3.13 -2.57
N GLU A 43 5.06 -3.76 -3.74
CA GLU A 43 6.19 -4.21 -4.55
C GLU A 43 6.98 -3.06 -5.18
N ASP A 44 6.32 -1.93 -5.45
CA ASP A 44 6.94 -0.73 -6.04
C ASP A 44 7.60 0.21 -5.00
N VAL A 45 7.49 -0.09 -3.70
CA VAL A 45 8.14 0.70 -2.62
C VAL A 45 9.66 0.63 -2.79
N ASP A 46 10.35 1.78 -2.70
CA ASP A 46 11.81 1.79 -2.60
C ASP A 46 12.23 1.31 -1.20
N LEU A 47 12.92 0.18 -1.18
CA LEU A 47 13.38 -0.49 0.04
C LEU A 47 14.89 -0.39 0.19
N SER A 48 15.51 0.62 -0.41
CA SER A 48 16.94 0.85 -0.33
C SER A 48 17.26 2.12 0.45
N MET A 49 18.38 2.11 1.16
CA MET A 49 18.88 3.28 1.88
C MET A 49 20.40 3.26 1.93
N ASP A 50 21.02 4.41 1.67
CA ASP A 50 22.46 4.59 1.84
C ASP A 50 22.91 4.23 3.26
N LYS A 51 24.04 3.52 3.37
CA LYS A 51 24.58 3.06 4.64
C LYS A 51 24.94 4.19 5.60
N GLU A 52 25.60 5.25 5.13
CA GLU A 52 25.98 6.37 5.99
C GLU A 52 24.75 7.10 6.51
N TYR A 53 23.70 7.18 5.70
CA TYR A 53 22.43 7.76 6.12
C TYR A 53 21.70 6.88 7.14
N TYR A 54 21.53 5.59 6.83
CA TYR A 54 20.90 4.63 7.73
C TYR A 54 21.59 4.60 9.10
N ASP A 55 22.93 4.56 9.14
CA ASP A 55 23.66 4.46 10.40
C ASP A 55 23.42 5.66 11.34
N LYS A 56 23.02 6.83 10.80
CA LYS A 56 22.66 8.02 11.59
C LYS A 56 21.26 7.90 12.20
N ILE A 57 20.31 7.29 11.48
CA ILE A 57 18.89 7.27 11.87
C ILE A 57 18.39 5.91 12.39
N LYS A 58 19.17 4.83 12.29
CA LYS A 58 18.75 3.45 12.62
C LYS A 58 18.16 3.25 14.02
N ASN A 59 18.49 4.13 14.97
CA ASN A 59 17.99 4.06 16.34
C ASN A 59 16.69 4.86 16.55
N ASN A 60 16.23 5.62 15.54
CA ASN A 60 14.97 6.33 15.55
C ASN A 60 14.02 5.69 14.52
N SER A 61 13.04 4.93 15.02
CA SER A 61 12.08 4.25 14.16
C SER A 61 11.16 5.20 13.40
N GLU A 62 10.85 6.37 13.96
CA GLU A 62 9.98 7.35 13.31
C GLU A 62 10.69 7.99 12.11
N ASP A 63 11.93 8.46 12.31
CA ASP A 63 12.76 9.00 11.23
C ASP A 63 12.99 7.95 10.14
N LEU A 64 13.32 6.71 10.52
CA LEU A 64 13.53 5.63 9.56
C LEU A 64 12.30 5.37 8.69
N ILE A 65 11.11 5.29 9.30
CA ILE A 65 9.86 5.08 8.55
C ILE A 65 9.58 6.27 7.65
N TYR A 66 9.73 7.49 8.15
CA TYR A 66 9.51 8.70 7.37
C TYR A 66 10.42 8.76 6.14
N GLU A 67 11.69 8.41 6.28
CA GLU A 67 12.63 8.41 5.17
C GLU A 67 12.31 7.32 4.13
N LEU A 68 11.86 6.15 4.56
CA LEU A 68 11.35 5.12 3.66
C LEU A 68 10.07 5.59 2.93
N VAL A 69 9.21 6.36 3.59
CA VAL A 69 8.02 6.96 2.95
C VAL A 69 8.46 7.94 1.88
N MET A 70 9.36 8.86 2.20
CA MET A 70 9.79 9.91 1.27
C MET A 70 10.54 9.37 0.07
N SER A 71 11.40 8.36 0.26
CA SER A 71 12.12 7.69 -0.84
C SER A 71 11.22 6.91 -1.79
N SER A 72 10.01 6.55 -1.36
CA SER A 72 9.04 5.86 -2.21
C SER A 72 8.36 6.77 -3.24
N PHE A 73 8.52 8.08 -3.14
CA PHE A 73 7.98 9.04 -4.09
C PHE A 73 9.04 9.52 -5.07
N LYS A 74 8.65 9.82 -6.30
CA LYS A 74 9.55 10.42 -7.31
C LYS A 74 9.65 11.92 -7.08
N ASP A 75 10.77 12.51 -7.48
CA ASP A 75 11.06 13.95 -7.29
C ASP A 75 9.99 14.90 -7.86
N ASP A 76 9.26 14.46 -8.89
CA ASP A 76 8.21 15.24 -9.57
C ASP A 76 6.78 14.90 -9.09
N ASP A 77 6.62 14.02 -8.10
CA ASP A 77 5.31 13.61 -7.62
C ASP A 77 4.64 14.72 -6.80
N PHE A 78 3.36 14.98 -7.08
CA PHE A 78 2.55 15.89 -6.28
C PHE A 78 2.02 15.14 -5.05
N ILE A 79 2.83 15.12 -3.98
CA ILE A 79 2.54 14.34 -2.77
C ILE A 79 1.51 15.07 -1.90
N SER A 80 0.40 14.40 -1.60
CA SER A 80 -0.56 14.88 -0.60
C SER A 80 -0.32 14.25 0.78
N GLU A 81 -0.87 14.86 1.84
CA GLU A 81 -0.82 14.30 3.20
C GLU A 81 -1.41 12.89 3.28
N ALA A 82 -2.48 12.63 2.51
CA ALA A 82 -3.09 11.30 2.46
C ALA A 82 -2.20 10.25 1.79
N ASP A 83 -1.34 10.66 0.84
CA ASP A 83 -0.39 9.74 0.21
C ASP A 83 0.71 9.35 1.20
N ILE A 84 1.20 10.32 1.98
CA ILE A 84 2.18 10.08 3.06
C ILE A 84 1.60 9.12 4.10
N GLU A 85 0.38 9.37 4.58
CA GLU A 85 -0.30 8.50 5.56
C GLU A 85 -0.47 7.07 5.04
N LEU A 86 -0.84 6.92 3.75
CA LEU A 86 -0.98 5.61 3.12
C LEU A 86 0.36 4.87 3.06
N MET A 87 1.42 5.54 2.61
CA MET A 87 2.75 4.95 2.52
C MET A 87 3.34 4.62 3.89
N GLU A 88 3.10 5.47 4.88
CA GLU A 88 3.51 5.21 6.27
C GLU A 88 2.82 3.95 6.81
N TYR A 89 1.52 3.80 6.54
CA TYR A 89 0.79 2.58 6.87
C TYR A 89 1.36 1.36 6.16
N ILE A 90 1.65 1.47 4.86
CA ILE A 90 2.24 0.38 4.07
C ILE A 90 3.59 -0.06 4.65
N ILE A 91 4.48 0.88 4.94
CA ILE A 91 5.82 0.58 5.48
C ILE A 91 5.71 -0.09 6.85
N LYS A 92 4.93 0.47 7.77
CA LYS A 92 4.72 -0.12 9.10
C LYS A 92 4.16 -1.53 9.02
N GLU A 93 3.17 -1.73 8.16
CA GLU A 93 2.43 -2.98 8.10
C GLU A 93 3.20 -4.06 7.34
N TYR A 94 3.75 -3.75 6.17
CA TYR A 94 4.26 -4.73 5.21
C TYR A 94 5.78 -4.80 5.12
N ILE A 95 6.54 -3.83 5.63
CA ILE A 95 8.01 -3.83 5.54
C ILE A 95 8.62 -4.25 6.88
N ASP A 96 9.66 -5.08 6.82
CA ASP A 96 10.52 -5.40 7.96
C ASP A 96 11.66 -4.39 8.07
N VAL A 97 11.39 -3.34 8.85
CA VAL A 97 12.36 -2.27 9.13
C VAL A 97 13.41 -2.66 10.17
N LYS A 98 13.27 -3.81 10.84
CA LYS A 98 14.14 -4.19 11.97
C LYS A 98 15.32 -5.05 11.56
N ALA A 99 15.20 -5.76 10.44
CA ALA A 99 16.24 -6.66 9.94
C ALA A 99 16.59 -6.36 8.48
N PRO A 100 17.06 -5.14 8.15
CA PRO A 100 17.63 -4.89 6.84
C PRO A 100 18.93 -5.67 6.66
N PHE A 101 19.29 -5.97 5.41
CA PHE A 101 20.58 -6.55 5.09
C PHE A 101 21.44 -5.54 4.33
N LEU A 102 22.74 -5.56 4.60
CA LEU A 102 23.71 -4.71 3.90
C LEU A 102 24.18 -5.43 2.64
N PHE A 103 24.06 -4.76 1.50
CA PHE A 103 24.67 -5.17 0.24
C PHE A 103 25.50 -4.00 -0.29
N GLU A 104 26.82 -4.21 -0.41
CA GLU A 104 27.79 -3.14 -0.70
C GLU A 104 27.67 -2.00 0.35
N ASP A 105 27.29 -0.80 -0.08
CA ASP A 105 27.08 0.37 0.78
C ASP A 105 25.60 0.78 0.87
N THR A 106 24.69 -0.16 0.64
CA THR A 106 23.23 0.07 0.69
C THR A 106 22.55 -0.94 1.61
N TYR A 107 21.76 -0.44 2.56
CA TYR A 107 20.83 -1.27 3.32
C TYR A 107 19.58 -1.52 2.50
N MET A 108 19.19 -2.79 2.44
CA MET A 108 18.00 -3.26 1.76
C MET A 108 17.01 -3.80 2.78
N PHE A 109 15.77 -3.31 2.74
CA PHE A 109 14.67 -3.73 3.58
C PHE A 109 13.86 -4.83 2.88
N ASN A 110 13.23 -5.69 3.67
CA ASN A 110 12.46 -6.81 3.13
C ASN A 110 10.96 -6.58 3.32
N VAL A 111 10.19 -6.97 2.31
CA VAL A 111 8.74 -7.13 2.47
C VAL A 111 8.47 -8.36 3.35
N LYS A 112 7.51 -8.24 4.27
CA LYS A 112 6.95 -9.35 5.06
C LYS A 112 6.17 -10.28 4.13
N MET A 113 6.86 -11.32 3.65
CA MET A 113 6.35 -12.24 2.64
C MET A 113 5.05 -12.96 3.04
N ASP A 114 4.85 -13.23 4.33
CA ASP A 114 3.60 -13.80 4.86
C ASP A 114 2.41 -12.87 4.64
N LYS A 115 2.59 -11.56 4.83
CA LYS A 115 1.55 -10.55 4.59
C LYS A 115 1.30 -10.34 3.10
N LEU A 116 2.36 -10.27 2.30
CA LEU A 116 2.23 -10.14 0.84
C LEU A 116 1.52 -11.36 0.23
N GLN A 117 1.89 -12.57 0.68
CA GLN A 117 1.20 -13.80 0.28
C GLN A 117 -0.29 -13.76 0.66
N SER A 118 -0.64 -13.27 1.85
CA SER A 118 -2.05 -13.10 2.23
C SER A 118 -2.81 -12.15 1.29
N LEU A 119 -2.16 -11.09 0.80
CA LEU A 119 -2.75 -10.20 -0.21
C LEU A 119 -2.98 -10.94 -1.52
N TYR A 120 -2.02 -11.73 -1.98
CA TYR A 120 -2.18 -12.54 -3.19
C TYR A 120 -3.31 -13.55 -3.08
N GLU A 121 -3.46 -14.23 -1.95
CA GLU A 121 -4.57 -15.15 -1.72
C GLU A 121 -5.93 -14.44 -1.78
N LYS A 122 -6.02 -13.25 -1.19
CA LYS A 122 -7.24 -12.43 -1.24
C LYS A 122 -7.53 -11.90 -2.65
N ALA A 123 -6.49 -11.46 -3.37
CA ALA A 123 -6.59 -11.02 -4.75
C ALA A 123 -7.08 -12.16 -5.67
N LEU A 124 -6.50 -13.35 -5.54
CA LEU A 124 -6.93 -14.54 -6.27
C LEU A 124 -8.40 -14.89 -5.98
N LYS A 125 -8.84 -14.74 -4.73
CA LYS A 125 -10.25 -14.92 -4.37
C LYS A 125 -11.14 -13.89 -5.08
N GLN A 126 -10.75 -12.62 -5.10
CA GLN A 126 -11.50 -11.57 -5.81
C GLN A 126 -11.62 -11.85 -7.31
N ILE A 127 -10.54 -12.29 -7.95
CA ILE A 127 -10.54 -12.69 -9.37
C ILE A 127 -11.51 -13.86 -9.60
N LYS A 128 -11.46 -14.91 -8.77
CA LYS A 128 -12.38 -16.08 -8.87
C LYS A 128 -13.84 -15.70 -8.69
N GLU A 129 -14.13 -14.70 -7.85
CA GLU A 129 -15.47 -14.14 -7.66
C GLU A 129 -15.89 -13.19 -8.80
N GLY A 130 -15.02 -12.96 -9.80
CA GLY A 130 -15.27 -12.07 -10.93
C GLY A 130 -15.23 -10.58 -10.56
N LYS A 131 -14.63 -10.24 -9.41
CA LYS A 131 -14.36 -8.86 -8.98
C LYS A 131 -13.11 -8.35 -9.70
N PHE A 132 -13.10 -7.07 -10.07
CA PHE A 132 -11.96 -6.36 -10.69
C PHE A 132 -11.38 -7.08 -11.93
N LYS A 133 -12.15 -7.11 -13.02
CA LYS A 133 -11.91 -7.99 -14.18
C LYS A 133 -10.72 -7.60 -15.08
N ASN A 134 -10.18 -6.38 -14.96
CA ASN A 134 -9.17 -5.86 -15.88
C ASN A 134 -7.74 -5.85 -15.32
N TYR A 135 -7.54 -6.21 -14.05
CA TYR A 135 -6.21 -6.40 -13.48
C TYR A 135 -5.89 -7.90 -13.42
N LEU A 136 -4.87 -8.28 -14.17
CA LEU A 136 -4.24 -9.59 -14.17
C LEU A 136 -2.74 -9.29 -14.20
N PHE A 137 -2.04 -9.66 -13.13
CA PHE A 137 -0.58 -9.58 -12.97
C PHE A 137 0.20 -9.87 -14.25
#